data_AF-A0A564YF86-F1
#
_entry.id   AF-A0A564YF86-F1
#
_cell.length_a   1.000
_cell.length_b   1.000
_cell.length_c   1.000
_cell.angle_alpha   90.00
_cell.angle_beta   90.00
_cell.angle_gamma   90.00
#
_symmetry.space_group_name_H-M   'P 1'
#
loop_
_entity.id
_entity.type
_entity.pdbx_description
1 polymer ?
#
loop_
_entity_poly.entity_id
_entity_poly.type
_entity_poly.pdbx_seq_one_letter_code
_entity_poly.pdbx_strand_id
1 'polypeptide(L)'
;MDGRLVVIRFGHDWDPTCMVMDETLFQVAELIKNYAVVYLVDIAQVPDFTKMYELYDPCTTMFFYRNKHIMVDLGTGNNNKVNWAISNKKEFLDLVESIYRGARKGRGLVVSPKDYSTKYRY
;
A
#
# COMPACT_ATOMS: atom_id res chain seq x y z
N MET A 1 11.56 2.94 17.56
CA MET A 1 10.82 2.41 16.39
C MET A 1 10.04 3.49 15.63
N ASP A 2 10.10 4.78 16.03
CA ASP A 2 9.17 5.87 15.63
C ASP A 2 9.43 6.56 14.28
N GLY A 3 9.96 5.83 13.31
CA GLY A 3 10.44 6.41 12.06
C GLY A 3 10.17 5.60 10.80
N ARG A 4 9.45 4.47 10.85
CA ARG A 4 9.19 3.64 9.66
C ARG A 4 7.77 3.84 9.13
N LEU A 5 7.64 3.75 7.81
CA LEU A 5 6.36 3.59 7.13
C LEU A 5 5.80 2.20 7.44
N VAL A 6 4.52 2.12 7.78
CA VAL A 6 3.79 0.87 7.94
C VAL A 6 2.99 0.64 6.67
N VAL A 7 3.30 -0.44 5.97
CA VAL A 7 2.58 -0.91 4.78
C VAL A 7 1.69 -2.06 5.24
N ILE A 8 0.38 -1.97 4.99
CA ILE A 8 -0.58 -3.01 5.36
C ILE A 8 -1.30 -3.48 4.12
N ARG A 9 -1.23 -4.79 3.84
CA ARG A 9 -2.03 -5.46 2.81
C ARG A 9 -3.23 -6.11 3.48
N PHE A 10 -4.42 -5.66 3.13
CA PHE A 10 -5.70 -6.26 3.49
C PHE A 10 -6.22 -7.15 2.36
N GLY A 11 -6.62 -8.37 2.69
CA GLY A 11 -7.24 -9.30 1.74
C GLY A 11 -7.03 -10.74 2.19
N HIS A 12 -7.29 -11.71 1.32
CA HIS A 12 -7.11 -13.12 1.64
C HIS A 12 -5.84 -13.68 1.00
N ASP A 13 -5.09 -14.51 1.72
CA ASP A 13 -3.87 -15.16 1.21
C ASP A 13 -4.13 -16.08 0.00
N TRP A 14 -5.34 -16.63 -0.08
CA TRP A 14 -5.78 -17.48 -1.19
C TRP A 14 -6.31 -16.68 -2.40
N ASP A 15 -6.49 -15.36 -2.31
CA ASP A 15 -6.95 -14.56 -3.46
C ASP A 15 -5.80 -14.37 -4.48
N PRO A 16 -6.01 -14.65 -5.77
CA PRO A 16 -4.96 -14.52 -6.78
C PRO A 16 -4.33 -13.11 -6.87
N THR A 17 -5.11 -12.05 -6.63
CA THR A 17 -4.61 -10.66 -6.62
C THR A 17 -3.70 -10.42 -5.42
N CYS A 18 -4.11 -10.93 -4.25
CA CYS A 18 -3.28 -10.90 -3.04
C CYS A 18 -1.99 -11.70 -3.22
N MET A 19 -2.04 -12.89 -3.84
CA MET A 19 -0.83 -13.69 -4.08
C MET A 19 0.22 -12.92 -4.91
N VAL A 20 -0.21 -12.24 -5.98
CA VAL A 20 0.69 -11.41 -6.82
C VAL A 20 1.27 -10.25 -6.02
N MET A 21 0.44 -9.59 -5.19
CA MET A 21 0.89 -8.51 -4.33
C MET A 21 1.88 -8.99 -3.27
N ASP A 22 1.59 -10.13 -2.64
CA ASP A 22 2.38 -10.73 -1.56
C ASP A 22 3.75 -11.17 -2.05
N GLU A 23 3.84 -11.74 -3.26
CA GLU A 23 5.13 -12.03 -3.90
C GLU A 23 5.97 -10.75 -4.06
N THR A 24 5.35 -9.65 -4.48
CA THR A 24 6.06 -8.36 -4.60
C THR A 24 6.49 -7.83 -3.24
N LEU A 25 5.60 -7.88 -2.24
CA LEU A 25 5.88 -7.46 -0.86
C LEU A 25 7.02 -8.27 -0.24
N PHE A 26 7.05 -9.58 -0.48
CA PHE A 26 8.11 -10.48 -0.03
C PHE A 26 9.47 -10.08 -0.64
N GLN A 27 9.51 -9.82 -1.95
CA GLN A 27 10.73 -9.43 -2.65
C GLN A 27 11.30 -8.07 -2.24
N VAL A 28 10.47 -7.15 -1.72
CA VAL A 28 10.88 -5.80 -1.31
C VAL A 28 11.09 -5.64 0.18
N ALA A 29 10.46 -6.47 1.02
CA ALA A 29 10.45 -6.32 2.48
C ALA A 29 11.86 -6.13 3.06
N GLU A 30 12.81 -6.96 2.62
CA GLU A 30 14.21 -6.88 3.06
C GLU A 30 14.92 -5.61 2.58
N LEU A 31 14.58 -5.12 1.38
CA LEU A 31 15.17 -3.91 0.80
C LEU A 31 14.70 -2.63 1.50
N ILE A 32 13.47 -2.64 2.01
CA ILE A 32 12.84 -1.47 2.63
C ILE A 32 12.90 -1.48 4.16
N LYS A 33 13.43 -2.55 4.80
CA LYS A 33 13.38 -2.79 6.25
C LYS A 33 13.85 -1.64 7.14
N ASN A 34 14.78 -0.83 6.63
CA ASN A 34 15.36 0.31 7.33
C ASN A 34 14.37 1.50 7.46
N TYR A 35 13.37 1.60 6.58
CA TYR A 35 12.45 2.75 6.53
C TYR A 35 10.98 2.37 6.37
N ALA A 36 10.66 1.10 6.13
CA ALA A 36 9.31 0.59 6.10
C ALA A 36 9.21 -0.80 6.75
N VAL A 37 8.00 -1.18 7.13
CA VAL A 37 7.62 -2.51 7.62
C VAL A 37 6.34 -2.94 6.92
N VAL A 38 6.22 -4.23 6.59
CA VAL A 38 5.07 -4.80 5.90
C VAL A 38 4.30 -5.71 6.86
N TYR A 39 2.97 -5.58 6.86
CA TYR A 39 2.05 -6.49 7.52
C TYR A 39 0.98 -6.98 6.53
N LEU A 40 0.58 -8.24 6.69
CA LEU A 40 -0.51 -8.86 5.97
C LEU A 40 -1.67 -9.05 6.93
N VAL A 41 -2.88 -8.67 6.53
CA VAL A 41 -4.09 -8.75 7.34
C VAL A 41 -5.15 -9.49 6.55
N ASP A 42 -5.61 -10.60 7.12
CA ASP A 42 -6.77 -11.33 6.63
C ASP A 42 -8.06 -10.67 7.12
N ILE A 43 -8.87 -10.16 6.18
CA ILE A 43 -10.11 -9.45 6.48
C ILE A 43 -11.21 -10.37 7.03
N ALA A 44 -11.12 -11.69 6.86
CA ALA A 44 -12.03 -12.64 7.52
C ALA A 44 -11.68 -12.82 9.00
N GLN A 45 -10.40 -12.72 9.35
CA GLN A 45 -9.94 -12.85 10.74
C GLN A 45 -10.04 -11.53 11.50
N VAL A 46 -9.87 -10.39 10.81
CA VAL A 46 -9.92 -9.05 11.40
C VAL A 46 -10.91 -8.16 10.62
N PRO A 47 -12.22 -8.34 10.85
CA PRO A 47 -13.27 -7.64 10.08
C PRO A 47 -13.50 -6.19 10.52
N ASP A 48 -12.97 -5.77 11.68
CA ASP A 48 -13.26 -4.47 12.30
C ASP A 48 -12.94 -3.27 11.39
N PHE A 49 -11.94 -3.42 10.52
CA PHE A 49 -11.49 -2.38 9.61
C PHE A 49 -12.21 -2.38 8.26
N THR A 50 -12.97 -3.43 7.94
CA THR A 50 -13.60 -3.61 6.63
C THR A 50 -14.58 -2.49 6.30
N LYS A 51 -15.46 -2.14 7.25
CA LYS A 51 -16.42 -1.05 7.05
C LYS A 51 -15.75 0.33 7.12
N MET A 52 -14.80 0.51 8.05
CA MET A 52 -14.12 1.79 8.27
C MET A 52 -13.29 2.22 7.06
N TYR A 53 -12.57 1.29 6.45
CA TYR A 53 -11.74 1.55 5.29
C TYR A 53 -12.38 1.13 3.97
N GLU A 54 -13.65 0.72 3.95
CA GLU A 54 -14.37 0.30 2.73
C GLU A 54 -13.61 -0.78 1.94
N LEU A 55 -13.16 -1.84 2.62
CA LEU A 55 -12.33 -2.91 2.05
C LEU A 55 -13.19 -3.91 1.25
N TYR A 56 -13.69 -3.49 0.09
CA TYR A 56 -14.52 -4.33 -0.79
C TYR A 56 -13.73 -4.99 -1.93
N ASP A 57 -12.56 -4.44 -2.27
CA ASP A 57 -11.67 -5.00 -3.28
C ASP A 57 -10.91 -6.23 -2.75
N PRO A 58 -10.60 -7.23 -3.59
CA PRO A 58 -9.93 -8.46 -3.16
C PRO A 58 -8.57 -8.24 -2.48
N CYS A 59 -7.82 -7.23 -2.94
CA CYS A 59 -6.51 -6.87 -2.41
C CYS A 59 -6.41 -5.35 -2.25
N THR A 60 -6.18 -4.89 -1.02
CA THR A 60 -6.05 -3.47 -0.70
C THR A 60 -4.74 -3.22 0.05
N THR A 61 -3.92 -2.29 -0.42
CA THR A 61 -2.71 -1.85 0.29
C THR A 61 -2.87 -0.41 0.79
N MET A 62 -2.58 -0.21 2.08
CA MET A 62 -2.64 1.10 2.76
C MET A 62 -1.31 1.42 3.44
N PHE A 63 -1.07 2.72 3.63
CA PHE A 63 0.19 3.24 4.15
C PHE A 63 -0.05 4.11 5.38
N PHE A 64 0.72 3.88 6.44
CA PHE A 64 0.62 4.64 7.68
C PHE A 64 2.00 5.11 8.15
N TYR A 65 2.08 6.33 8.67
CA TYR A 65 3.30 6.86 9.27
C TYR A 65 2.96 7.60 10.56
N ARG A 66 3.55 7.19 11.68
CA ARG A 66 3.30 7.78 13.02
C ARG A 66 1.80 7.90 13.34
N ASN A 67 1.08 6.79 13.19
CA ASN A 67 -0.37 6.67 13.42
C ASN A 67 -1.25 7.56 12.50
N LYS A 68 -0.69 8.07 11.40
CA LYS A 68 -1.45 8.80 10.37
C LYS A 68 -1.53 7.97 9.11
N HIS A 69 -2.73 7.83 8.56
CA HIS A 69 -2.93 7.31 7.21
C HIS A 69 -2.35 8.30 6.19
N ILE A 70 -1.57 7.78 5.24
CA ILE A 70 -0.93 8.55 4.18
C ILE A 70 -1.67 8.24 2.88
N MET A 71 -2.35 9.25 2.35
CA MET A 71 -2.98 9.18 1.04
C MET A 71 -1.93 9.26 -0.05
N VAL A 72 -2.20 8.59 -1.16
CA VAL A 72 -1.31 8.51 -2.32
C VAL A 72 -2.10 8.86 -3.56
N ASP A 73 -1.74 9.95 -4.23
CA ASP A 73 -2.29 10.28 -5.54
C ASP A 73 -1.67 9.38 -6.61
N LEU A 74 -2.46 8.44 -7.10
CA LEU A 74 -2.09 7.44 -8.10
C LEU A 74 -2.66 7.78 -9.49
N GLY A 75 -3.42 8.87 -9.63
CA GLY A 75 -4.14 9.21 -10.86
C GLY A 75 -5.40 8.37 -11.14
N THR A 76 -5.80 7.50 -10.21
CA THR A 76 -7.00 6.65 -10.33
C THR A 76 -8.26 7.28 -9.74
N GLY A 77 -8.12 8.41 -9.03
CA GLY A 77 -9.19 9.06 -8.27
C GLY A 77 -9.36 8.54 -6.84
N ASN A 78 -8.87 7.34 -6.51
CA ASN A 78 -8.84 6.83 -5.15
C ASN A 78 -7.46 7.01 -4.52
N ASN A 79 -7.33 7.99 -3.63
CA ASN A 79 -6.07 8.30 -2.98
C ASN A 79 -5.88 7.59 -1.63
N ASN A 80 -6.91 6.90 -1.13
CA ASN A 80 -6.87 6.30 0.20
C ASN A 80 -6.11 4.96 0.22
N LYS A 81 -6.06 4.28 -0.92
CA LYS A 81 -5.59 2.90 -1.00
C LYS A 81 -5.14 2.53 -2.41
N VAL A 82 -4.29 1.52 -2.51
CA VAL A 82 -4.00 0.80 -3.75
C VAL A 82 -4.88 -0.45 -3.76
N ASN A 83 -5.89 -0.51 -4.61
CA ASN A 83 -6.84 -1.64 -4.67
C ASN A 83 -6.51 -2.67 -5.77
N TRP A 84 -5.25 -2.74 -6.19
CA TRP A 84 -4.76 -3.70 -7.18
C TRP A 84 -3.39 -4.24 -6.80
N ALA A 85 -2.98 -5.33 -7.44
CA ALA A 85 -1.64 -5.87 -7.29
C ALA A 85 -0.62 -5.09 -8.14
N ILE A 86 0.45 -4.61 -7.50
CA ILE A 86 1.61 -4.04 -8.20
C ILE A 86 2.64 -5.15 -8.33
N SER A 87 2.75 -5.79 -9.49
CA SER A 87 3.68 -6.90 -9.73
C SER A 87 5.12 -6.46 -10.02
N ASN A 88 5.34 -5.19 -10.36
CA ASN A 88 6.67 -4.69 -10.66
C ASN A 88 7.36 -4.24 -9.36
N LYS A 89 8.39 -4.99 -8.96
CA LYS A 89 9.21 -4.72 -7.78
C LYS A 89 9.76 -3.29 -7.71
N LYS A 90 10.30 -2.78 -8.83
CA LYS A 90 10.90 -1.44 -8.87
C LYS A 90 9.83 -0.35 -8.69
N GLU A 91 8.69 -0.52 -9.35
CA GLU A 91 7.54 0.37 -9.24
C GLU A 91 7.06 0.48 -7.79
N PHE A 92 6.97 -0.65 -7.07
CA PHE A 92 6.60 -0.65 -5.66
C PHE A 92 7.66 -0.02 -4.75
N LEU A 93 8.96 -0.25 -5.01
CA LEU A 93 10.05 0.39 -4.27
C LEU A 93 10.02 1.92 -4.42
N ASP A 94 9.92 2.41 -5.65
CA ASP A 94 9.90 3.84 -5.96
C ASP A 94 8.66 4.51 -5.30
N LEU A 95 7.52 3.80 -5.27
CA LEU A 95 6.31 4.24 -4.58
C LEU A 95 6.53 4.36 -3.06
N VAL A 96 7.00 3.30 -2.41
CA VAL A 96 7.23 3.28 -0.95
C VAL A 96 8.26 4.32 -0.52
N GLU A 97 9.31 4.54 -1.32
CA GLU A 97 10.28 5.60 -1.08
C GLU A 97 9.65 6.99 -1.17
N SER A 98 8.83 7.26 -2.19
CA SER A 98 8.13 8.54 -2.33
C SER A 98 7.23 8.82 -1.12
N ILE A 99 6.43 7.82 -0.72
CA ILE A 99 5.52 7.91 0.44
C ILE A 99 6.31 8.19 1.71
N TYR A 100 7.39 7.45 1.96
CA TYR A 100 8.23 7.64 3.14
C TYR A 100 8.84 9.05 3.19
N ARG A 101 9.40 9.54 2.07
CA ARG A 101 9.97 10.89 1.97
C ARG A 101 8.91 11.97 2.19
N GLY A 102 7.71 11.80 1.63
CA GLY A 102 6.59 12.72 1.80
C GLY A 102 6.07 12.75 3.24
N ALA A 103 5.83 11.58 3.83
CA ALA A 103 5.35 11.43 5.20
C ALA A 103 6.34 11.99 6.23
N ARG A 104 7.65 11.80 6.03
CA ARG A 104 8.70 12.41 6.87
C ARG A 104 8.70 13.94 6.86
N LYS A 105 8.23 14.55 5.76
CA LYS A 105 8.04 16.00 5.64
C LYS A 105 6.68 16.46 6.18
N GLY A 106 5.90 15.58 6.80
CA GLY A 106 4.59 15.89 7.38
C GLY A 106 3.45 15.95 6.37
N ARG A 107 3.65 15.46 5.13
CA ARG A 107 2.58 15.43 4.12
C ARG A 107 1.64 14.26 4.36
N GLY A 108 0.33 14.54 4.40
CA GLY A 108 -0.72 13.52 4.47
C GLY A 108 -1.15 12.98 3.10
N LEU A 109 -0.78 13.66 2.01
CA LEU A 109 -0.98 13.25 0.63
C LEU A 109 0.36 13.29 -0.12
N VAL A 110 0.69 12.20 -0.81
CA VAL A 110 1.92 12.08 -1.60
C VAL A 110 1.56 11.71 -3.04
N VAL A 111 2.18 12.37 -4.00
CA VAL A 111 2.00 12.03 -5.42
C VAL A 111 2.89 10.85 -5.78
N SER A 112 2.30 9.82 -6.38
CA SER A 112 3.03 8.70 -6.92
C SER A 112 4.01 9.17 -8.02
N PRO A 113 5.23 8.62 -8.08
CA PRO A 113 6.16 8.93 -9.17
C PRO A 113 5.65 8.45 -10.54
N LYS A 114 4.64 7.59 -10.57
CA LYS A 114 4.01 7.03 -11.77
C LYS A 114 2.51 7.27 -11.77
N ASP A 115 1.98 7.64 -12.92
CA ASP A 115 0.55 7.76 -13.16
C ASP A 115 -0.04 6.38 -13.52
N TYR A 116 -1.06 5.96 -12.78
CA TYR A 116 -1.80 4.71 -13.02
C TYR A 116 -3.12 4.94 -13.78
N SER A 117 -3.44 6.19 -14.13
CA SER A 117 -4.69 6.56 -14.82
C SER A 117 -4.91 5.78 -16.12
N THR A 118 -3.84 5.49 -16.88
CA THR A 118 -3.93 4.81 -18.19
C THR A 118 -3.96 3.29 -18.10
N LYS A 119 -3.51 2.70 -16.99
CA LYS A 119 -3.59 1.25 -16.75
C LYS A 119 -5.00 0.78 -16.36
N TYR A 120 -5.81 1.69 -15.82
CA TYR A 120 -7.17 1.44 -15.34
C TYR A 120 -8.25 2.24 -16.08
N ARG A 121 -7.93 2.81 -17.25
CA ARG A 121 -8.96 3.21 -18.23
C ARG A 121 -9.61 1.94 -18.76
N TYR A 122 -10.64 1.48 -18.05
CA TYR A 122 -11.71 0.71 -18.68
C TYR A 122 -12.54 1.64 -19.56
#